data_AF-A0A964J9B1-F1
#
_entry.id   AF-A0A964J9B1-F1
#
_cell.length_a   1.000
_cell.length_b   1.000
_cell.length_c   1.000
_cell.angle_alpha   90.00
_cell.angle_beta   90.00
_cell.angle_gamma   90.00
#
_symmetry.space_group_name_H-M   'P 1'
#
loop_
_entity.id
_entity.type
_entity.pdbx_description
1 polymer ?
#
loop_
_entity_poly.entity_id
_entity_poly.type
_entity_poly.pdbx_seq_one_letter_code
_entity_poly.pdbx_strand_id
1 'polypeptide(L)'
;MEKWRIARIIKIMLQDKHLNKLRELPEPVRQLAGLVIITIIVILSFAILNIFFGHDKDLVAKMKKEEEKNSEKRKLSEMMSNLPSGILVTYDGTDNYKLSEELYEKVCNATKLIPQRTLLGANLINLKAHQIYTNNGNQIQETFVKWDSENKKCVAGYVLKGTIDGKEETITVSGDALSFLSTGIDTRVYFIKNF
;
A
#
# COMPACT_ATOMS: atom_id res chain seq x y z
N MET A 1 -23.86 52.05 33.26
CA MET A 1 -24.70 51.41 34.30
C MET A 1 -26.06 50.89 33.79
N GLU A 2 -26.59 51.40 32.68
CA GLU A 2 -27.96 51.11 32.21
C GLU A 2 -28.14 49.73 31.57
N LYS A 3 -27.14 49.23 30.82
CA LYS A 3 -27.18 47.92 30.13
C LYS A 3 -27.34 46.73 31.09
N TRP A 4 -26.74 46.81 32.28
CA TRP A 4 -26.84 45.78 33.32
C TRP A 4 -28.20 45.79 34.05
N ARG A 5 -28.87 46.96 34.10
CA ARG A 5 -30.22 47.07 34.66
C ARG A 5 -31.25 46.47 33.72
N ILE A 6 -31.13 46.72 32.41
CA ILE A 6 -32.02 46.15 31.39
C ILE A 6 -31.89 44.63 31.33
N ALA A 7 -30.66 44.09 31.34
CA ALA A 7 -30.45 42.64 31.36
C ALA A 7 -31.04 41.97 32.62
N ARG A 8 -30.95 42.64 33.78
CA ARG A 8 -31.53 42.15 35.04
C ARG A 8 -33.07 42.19 35.00
N ILE A 9 -33.67 43.25 34.47
CA ILE A 9 -35.13 43.38 34.33
C ILE A 9 -35.70 42.37 33.33
N ILE A 10 -35.03 42.17 32.19
CA ILE A 10 -35.42 41.15 31.20
C ILE A 10 -35.33 39.76 31.83
N LYS A 11 -34.25 39.46 32.57
CA LYS A 11 -34.09 38.17 33.26
C LYS A 11 -35.21 37.91 34.28
N ILE A 12 -35.57 38.92 35.07
CA ILE A 12 -36.65 38.81 36.07
C ILE A 12 -38.01 38.62 35.38
N MET A 13 -38.35 39.43 34.36
CA MET A 13 -39.62 39.28 33.62
C MET A 13 -39.72 37.94 32.87
N LEU A 14 -38.61 37.43 32.31
CA LEU A 14 -38.59 36.16 31.59
C LEU A 14 -38.73 34.97 32.54
N GLN A 15 -38.14 35.05 33.74
CA GLN A 15 -38.30 34.02 34.77
C GLN A 15 -39.71 34.01 35.35
N ASP A 16 -40.32 35.17 35.66
CA ASP A 16 -41.58 35.20 36.39
C ASP A 16 -42.82 34.84 35.55
N LYS A 17 -42.83 35.13 34.25
CA LYS A 17 -44.04 34.96 33.41
C LYS A 17 -44.10 33.63 32.66
N HIS A 18 -42.95 33.06 32.29
CA HIS A 18 -42.88 31.83 31.47
C HIS A 18 -42.44 30.59 32.26
N LEU A 19 -41.52 30.70 33.22
CA LEU A 19 -41.08 29.53 34.01
C LEU A 19 -42.07 29.17 35.13
N ASN A 20 -42.76 30.15 35.72
CA ASN A 20 -43.77 29.86 36.74
C ASN A 20 -44.96 29.09 36.16
N LYS A 21 -45.34 29.37 34.91
CA LYS A 21 -46.38 28.62 34.19
C LYS A 21 -45.99 27.18 33.87
N LEU A 22 -44.68 26.91 33.66
CA LEU A 22 -44.14 25.56 33.46
C LEU A 22 -44.12 24.74 34.77
N ARG A 23 -44.15 25.43 35.91
CA ARG A 23 -44.13 24.84 37.26
C ARG A 23 -45.52 24.58 37.82
N GLU A 24 -46.55 25.17 37.21
CA GLU A 24 -47.98 24.93 37.50
C GLU A 24 -48.59 23.77 36.71
N LEU A 25 -47.84 23.13 35.80
CA LEU A 25 -48.38 21.96 35.07
C LEU A 25 -48.50 20.73 35.99
N PRO A 26 -49.54 19.92 35.81
CA PRO A 26 -49.73 18.70 36.57
C PRO A 26 -48.49 17.81 36.51
N GLU A 27 -48.09 17.26 37.66
CA GLU A 27 -46.94 16.36 37.82
C GLU A 27 -46.79 15.28 36.73
N PRO A 28 -47.87 14.61 36.25
CA PRO A 28 -47.78 13.66 35.14
C PRO A 28 -47.34 14.29 33.81
N VAL A 29 -47.76 15.52 33.52
CA VAL A 29 -47.37 16.22 32.27
C VAL A 29 -45.89 16.58 32.28
N ARG A 30 -45.33 16.93 33.45
CA ARG A 30 -43.91 17.25 33.61
C ARG A 30 -43.03 16.01 33.46
N GLN A 31 -43.46 14.86 33.99
CA GLN A 31 -42.74 13.59 33.83
C GLN A 31 -42.77 13.10 32.37
N LEU A 32 -43.91 13.21 31.68
CA LEU A 32 -44.03 12.87 30.26
C LEU A 32 -43.20 13.81 29.37
N ALA A 33 -43.21 15.11 29.65
CA ALA A 33 -42.38 16.07 28.92
C ALA A 33 -40.88 15.81 29.10
N GLY A 34 -40.44 15.47 30.32
CA GLY A 34 -39.05 15.08 30.58
C GLY A 34 -38.63 13.83 29.80
N LEU A 35 -39.49 12.82 29.77
CA LEU A 35 -39.25 11.59 29.01
C LEU A 35 -39.15 11.85 27.50
N VAL A 36 -40.04 12.68 26.96
CA VAL A 36 -40.03 13.08 25.53
C VAL A 36 -38.77 13.86 25.17
N ILE A 37 -38.30 14.75 26.05
CA ILE A 37 -37.05 15.51 25.80
C ILE A 37 -35.85 14.56 25.79
N ILE A 38 -35.77 13.61 26.72
CA ILE A 38 -34.69 12.62 26.77
C ILE A 38 -34.68 11.75 25.51
N THR A 39 -35.84 11.27 25.06
CA THR A 39 -35.91 10.45 23.84
C THR A 39 -35.50 11.24 22.60
N ILE A 40 -35.88 12.53 22.48
CA ILE A 40 -35.41 13.40 21.40
C ILE A 40 -33.89 13.58 21.42
N ILE A 41 -33.29 13.80 22.60
CA ILE A 41 -31.83 13.94 22.74
C ILE A 41 -31.11 12.66 22.29
N VAL A 42 -31.63 11.50 22.70
CA VAL A 42 -31.07 10.19 22.31
C VAL A 42 -31.14 10.02 20.78
N ILE A 43 -32.30 10.29 20.17
CA ILE A 43 -32.48 10.17 18.71
C ILE A 43 -31.56 11.14 17.95
N LEU A 44 -31.44 12.39 18.39
CA LEU A 44 -30.55 13.37 17.77
C LEU A 44 -29.08 12.97 17.87
N SER A 45 -28.67 12.38 19.00
CA SER A 45 -27.31 11.88 19.20
C SER A 45 -26.98 10.76 18.19
N PHE A 46 -27.90 9.80 18.01
CA PHE A 46 -27.75 8.76 17.00
C PHE A 46 -27.79 9.30 15.56
N ALA A 47 -28.60 10.32 15.28
CA ALA A 47 -28.67 10.94 13.96
C ALA A 47 -27.35 11.63 13.57
N ILE A 48 -26.72 12.35 14.51
CA ILE A 48 -25.41 12.99 14.28
C ILE A 48 -24.34 11.93 14.02
N LEU A 49 -24.29 10.86 14.82
CA LEU A 49 -23.36 9.75 14.61
C LEU A 49 -23.59 9.07 13.24
N ASN A 50 -24.85 8.86 12.84
CA ASN A 50 -25.18 8.23 11.57
C ASN A 50 -24.79 9.10 10.36
N ILE A 51 -24.81 10.43 10.48
CA ILE A 51 -24.32 11.35 9.44
C ILE A 51 -22.80 11.28 9.32
N PHE A 52 -22.06 11.24 10.43
CA PHE A 52 -20.60 11.16 10.43
C PHE A 52 -20.07 9.79 9.97
N PHE A 53 -20.68 8.68 10.38
CA PHE A 53 -20.22 7.33 10.03
C PHE A 53 -20.88 6.75 8.77
N GLY A 54 -22.04 7.26 8.34
CA GLY A 54 -22.82 6.72 7.23
C GLY A 54 -22.42 7.20 5.83
N HIS A 55 -21.60 8.25 5.72
CA HIS A 55 -21.24 8.86 4.42
C HIS A 55 -20.00 8.24 3.77
N ASP A 56 -19.26 7.38 4.48
CA ASP A 56 -17.88 7.05 4.13
C ASP A 56 -17.73 5.77 3.29
N LYS A 57 -18.62 5.58 2.30
CA LYS A 57 -18.54 4.43 1.38
C LYS A 57 -17.21 4.41 0.60
N ASP A 58 -16.63 5.58 0.33
CA ASP A 58 -15.32 5.70 -0.32
C ASP A 58 -14.17 5.32 0.62
N LEU A 59 -14.21 5.73 1.89
CA LEU A 59 -13.19 5.33 2.86
C LEU A 59 -13.25 3.83 3.17
N VAL A 60 -14.44 3.24 3.31
CA VAL A 60 -14.59 1.79 3.48
C VAL A 60 -14.06 1.04 2.25
N ALA A 61 -14.29 1.55 1.04
CA ALA A 61 -13.75 0.95 -0.19
C ALA A 61 -12.21 1.06 -0.25
N LYS A 62 -11.63 2.20 0.17
CA LYS A 62 -10.18 2.40 0.25
C LYS A 62 -9.54 1.50 1.31
N MET A 63 -10.13 1.43 2.51
CA MET A 63 -9.66 0.55 3.59
C MET A 63 -9.70 -0.92 3.18
N LYS A 64 -10.77 -1.40 2.54
CA LYS A 64 -10.85 -2.77 2.02
C LYS A 64 -9.74 -3.08 1.02
N LYS A 65 -9.47 -2.17 0.08
CA LYS A 65 -8.36 -2.33 -0.89
C LYS A 65 -6.98 -2.35 -0.22
N GLU A 66 -6.78 -1.54 0.82
CA GLU A 66 -5.53 -1.54 1.58
C GLU A 66 -5.37 -2.81 2.42
N GLU A 67 -6.45 -3.30 3.01
CA GLU A 67 -6.48 -4.55 3.76
C GLU A 67 -6.19 -5.75 2.84
N GLU A 68 -6.79 -5.79 1.65
CA GLU A 68 -6.49 -6.79 0.61
C GLU A 68 -5.01 -6.79 0.25
N LYS A 69 -4.45 -5.62 -0.10
CA LYS A 69 -3.00 -5.46 -0.40
C LYS A 69 -2.11 -5.90 0.76
N ASN A 70 -2.51 -5.60 1.99
CA ASN A 70 -1.76 -5.99 3.18
C ASN A 70 -1.82 -7.50 3.41
N SER A 71 -2.98 -8.12 3.16
CA SER A 71 -3.16 -9.57 3.23
C SER A 71 -2.30 -10.31 2.20
N GLU A 72 -2.21 -9.79 0.98
CA GLU A 72 -1.34 -10.34 -0.08
C GLU A 72 0.14 -10.25 0.29
N LYS A 73 0.58 -9.11 0.83
CA LYS A 73 1.96 -8.93 1.32
C LYS A 73 2.30 -9.94 2.43
N ARG A 74 1.38 -10.20 3.36
CA ARG A 74 1.57 -11.19 4.43
C ARG A 74 1.69 -12.61 3.88
N LYS A 75 0.78 -13.00 2.98
CA LYS A 75 0.83 -14.29 2.28
C LYS A 75 2.15 -14.46 1.52
N LEU A 76 2.64 -13.39 0.89
CA LEU A 76 3.91 -13.40 0.19
C LEU A 76 5.08 -13.60 1.17
N SER A 77 5.12 -12.85 2.27
CA SER A 77 6.19 -13.02 3.27
C SER A 77 6.20 -14.41 3.90
N GLU A 78 5.02 -14.98 4.18
CA GLU A 78 4.88 -16.33 4.71
C GLU A 78 5.36 -17.36 3.69
N MET A 79 4.95 -17.22 2.42
CA MET A 79 5.44 -18.04 1.33
C MET A 79 6.96 -17.97 1.18
N MET A 80 7.56 -16.77 1.26
CA MET A 80 9.01 -16.60 1.16
C MET A 80 9.74 -17.27 2.33
N SER A 81 9.17 -17.25 3.54
CA SER A 81 9.75 -17.94 4.70
C SER A 81 9.72 -19.47 4.59
N ASN A 82 8.78 -20.02 3.81
CA ASN A 82 8.69 -21.46 3.55
C ASN A 82 9.63 -21.93 2.43
N LEU A 83 10.21 -21.01 1.65
CA LEU A 83 11.20 -21.38 0.63
C LEU A 83 12.52 -21.77 1.30
N PRO A 84 13.20 -22.83 0.83
CA PRO A 84 14.54 -23.12 1.31
C PRO A 84 15.48 -21.95 0.99
N SER A 85 16.36 -21.65 1.94
CA SER A 85 17.46 -20.71 1.68
C SER A 85 18.43 -21.34 0.68
N GLY A 86 18.94 -20.52 -0.25
CA GLY A 86 19.86 -20.97 -1.29
C GLY A 86 19.36 -20.64 -2.70
N ILE A 87 19.93 -21.34 -3.68
CA ILE A 87 19.62 -21.12 -5.10
C ILE A 87 18.31 -21.84 -5.44
N LEU A 88 17.39 -21.09 -6.03
CA LEU A 88 16.12 -21.57 -6.57
C LEU A 88 16.20 -21.54 -8.09
N VAL A 89 15.84 -22.64 -8.75
CA VAL A 89 15.95 -22.79 -10.21
C VAL A 89 14.61 -23.12 -10.85
N THR A 90 14.45 -22.83 -12.14
CA THR A 90 13.23 -23.17 -12.91
C THR A 90 13.40 -24.35 -13.84
N TYR A 91 14.62 -24.87 -13.96
CA TYR A 91 14.99 -25.94 -14.90
C TYR A 91 15.50 -27.18 -14.15
N ASP A 92 15.39 -28.33 -14.82
CA ASP A 92 15.90 -29.60 -14.31
C ASP A 92 17.40 -29.75 -14.56
N GLY A 93 18.04 -30.65 -13.80
CA GLY A 93 19.46 -31.00 -13.98
C GLY A 93 20.43 -30.34 -13.01
N THR A 94 19.94 -29.79 -11.89
CA THR A 94 20.79 -29.31 -10.79
C THR A 94 20.27 -29.84 -9.45
N ASP A 95 21.15 -29.93 -8.44
CA ASP A 95 20.77 -30.30 -7.07
C ASP A 95 20.06 -29.16 -6.30
N ASN A 96 19.82 -28.02 -6.97
CA ASN A 96 19.16 -26.86 -6.38
C ASN A 96 17.64 -27.07 -6.31
N TYR A 97 16.99 -26.30 -5.42
CA TYR A 97 15.54 -26.39 -5.26
C TYR A 97 14.82 -25.87 -6.51
N LYS A 98 14.04 -26.75 -7.14
CA LYS A 98 13.25 -26.42 -8.32
C LYS A 98 11.93 -25.75 -7.94
N LEU A 99 11.67 -24.59 -8.52
CA LEU A 99 10.40 -23.89 -8.40
C LEU A 99 9.33 -24.54 -9.28
N SER A 100 8.14 -24.75 -8.73
CA SER A 100 6.96 -24.99 -9.57
C SER A 100 6.57 -23.71 -10.30
N GLU A 101 5.77 -23.81 -11.37
CA GLU A 101 5.35 -22.64 -12.15
C GLU A 101 4.66 -21.57 -11.30
N GLU A 102 3.76 -21.98 -10.40
CA GLU A 102 3.09 -21.08 -9.46
C GLU A 102 4.07 -20.43 -8.47
N LEU A 103 5.05 -21.20 -7.98
CA LEU A 103 6.07 -20.72 -7.06
C LEU A 103 7.01 -19.74 -7.77
N TYR A 104 7.33 -20.00 -9.03
CA TYR A 104 8.16 -19.16 -9.88
C TYR A 104 7.51 -17.81 -10.17
N GLU A 105 6.23 -17.79 -10.55
CA GLU A 105 5.48 -16.55 -10.77
C GLU A 105 5.48 -15.67 -9.53
N LYS A 106 5.14 -16.26 -8.37
CA LYS A 106 5.11 -15.54 -7.10
C LYS A 106 6.49 -15.04 -6.69
N VAL A 107 7.54 -15.85 -6.84
CA VAL A 107 8.94 -15.44 -6.61
C VAL A 107 9.34 -14.31 -7.55
N CYS A 108 8.96 -14.37 -8.83
CA CYS A 108 9.23 -13.31 -9.80
C CYS A 108 8.59 -11.98 -9.37
N ASN A 109 7.30 -12.01 -9.04
CA ASN A 109 6.55 -10.84 -8.61
C ASN A 109 7.03 -10.27 -7.26
N ALA A 110 7.56 -11.12 -6.37
CA ALA A 110 8.18 -10.70 -5.12
C ALA A 110 9.54 -10.05 -5.31
N THR A 111 10.32 -10.58 -6.27
CA THR A 111 11.72 -10.22 -6.46
C THR A 111 11.83 -8.84 -7.08
N LYS A 112 12.45 -7.90 -6.35
CA LYS A 112 12.73 -6.55 -6.85
C LYS A 112 14.22 -6.27 -7.01
N LEU A 113 15.05 -7.08 -6.37
CA LEU A 113 16.48 -6.84 -6.26
C LEU A 113 17.23 -7.64 -7.32
N ILE A 114 18.02 -6.93 -8.13
CA ILE A 114 18.99 -7.52 -9.05
C ILE A 114 20.39 -7.16 -8.52
N PRO A 115 21.15 -8.13 -8.00
CA PRO A 115 22.52 -7.93 -7.55
C PRO A 115 23.45 -7.47 -8.68
N GLN A 116 24.46 -6.67 -8.35
CA GLN A 116 25.45 -6.17 -9.32
C GLN A 116 26.19 -7.29 -10.07
N ARG A 117 26.49 -8.42 -9.40
CA ARG A 117 27.09 -9.60 -10.04
C ARG A 117 26.24 -10.17 -11.17
N THR A 118 24.91 -10.14 -11.00
CA THR A 118 23.94 -10.60 -11.99
C THR A 118 23.93 -9.64 -13.20
N LEU A 119 24.01 -8.34 -12.94
CA LEU A 119 24.10 -7.28 -13.94
C LEU A 119 25.41 -7.38 -14.74
N LEU A 120 26.53 -7.66 -14.07
CA LEU A 120 27.83 -7.84 -14.73
C LEU A 120 27.83 -9.04 -15.68
N GLY A 121 27.28 -10.18 -15.26
CA GLY A 121 27.13 -11.35 -16.12
C GLY A 121 26.28 -11.04 -17.36
N ALA A 122 25.21 -10.26 -17.19
CA ALA A 122 24.38 -9.77 -18.29
C ALA A 122 25.12 -8.77 -19.22
N ASN A 123 25.97 -7.90 -18.66
CA ASN A 123 26.73 -6.89 -19.41
C ASN A 123 27.79 -7.49 -20.35
N LEU A 124 28.38 -8.65 -20.01
CA LEU A 124 29.43 -9.28 -20.82
C LEU A 124 28.98 -9.58 -22.26
N ILE A 125 27.67 -9.69 -22.51
CA ILE A 125 27.10 -10.04 -23.81
C ILE A 125 26.82 -8.78 -24.65
N ASN A 126 26.71 -7.59 -24.05
CA ASN A 126 26.47 -6.33 -24.77
C ASN A 126 27.61 -5.32 -24.55
N LEU A 127 28.50 -5.21 -25.56
CA LEU A 127 29.71 -4.38 -25.48
C LEU A 127 29.40 -2.90 -25.20
N LYS A 128 28.36 -2.34 -25.83
CA LYS A 128 27.97 -0.94 -25.62
C LYS A 128 27.44 -0.72 -24.20
N ALA A 129 26.63 -1.66 -23.70
CA ALA A 129 26.15 -1.62 -22.32
C ALA A 129 27.33 -1.67 -21.34
N HIS A 130 28.30 -2.56 -21.56
CA HIS A 130 29.50 -2.64 -20.73
C HIS A 130 30.32 -1.34 -20.73
N GLN A 131 30.47 -0.69 -21.90
CA GLN A 131 31.13 0.60 -22.02
C GLN A 131 30.40 1.69 -21.23
N ILE A 132 29.09 1.85 -21.42
CA ILE A 132 28.30 2.85 -20.67
C ILE A 132 28.36 2.58 -19.17
N TYR A 133 28.19 1.32 -18.76
CA TYR A 133 28.24 0.91 -17.37
C TYR A 133 29.58 1.27 -16.71
N THR A 134 30.69 1.02 -17.40
CA THR A 134 32.04 1.34 -16.91
C THR A 134 32.29 2.84 -16.88
N ASN A 135 31.94 3.56 -17.97
CA ASN A 135 32.13 5.01 -18.09
C ASN A 135 31.35 5.79 -17.02
N ASN A 136 30.17 5.30 -16.64
CA ASN A 136 29.31 5.92 -15.62
C ASN A 136 29.68 5.50 -14.18
N GLY A 137 30.82 4.85 -13.95
CA GLY A 137 31.21 4.41 -12.62
C GLY A 137 30.29 3.35 -12.03
N ASN A 138 29.80 2.42 -12.85
CA ASN A 138 28.90 1.32 -12.50
C ASN A 138 27.47 1.76 -12.10
N GLN A 139 27.09 2.99 -12.41
CA GLN A 139 25.74 3.49 -12.14
C GLN A 139 24.71 2.93 -13.13
N ILE A 140 23.55 2.55 -12.59
CA ILE A 140 22.41 2.04 -13.34
C ILE A 140 21.25 2.97 -13.09
N GLN A 141 20.53 3.34 -14.15
CA GLN A 141 19.41 4.25 -14.05
C GLN A 141 18.20 3.56 -13.41
N GLU A 142 17.87 2.36 -13.88
CA GLU A 142 16.73 1.59 -13.42
C GLU A 142 16.99 0.09 -13.54
N THR A 143 16.44 -0.69 -12.61
CA THR A 143 16.37 -2.16 -12.69
C THR A 143 14.93 -2.60 -12.64
N PHE A 144 14.58 -3.66 -13.36
CA PHE A 144 13.22 -4.19 -13.36
C PHE A 144 13.22 -5.71 -13.36
N VAL A 145 12.22 -6.27 -12.69
CA VAL A 145 11.85 -7.69 -12.72
C VAL A 145 10.36 -7.74 -13.01
N LYS A 146 9.96 -8.46 -14.04
CA LYS A 146 8.58 -8.51 -14.54
C LYS A 146 8.20 -9.93 -14.90
N TRP A 147 7.00 -10.33 -14.52
CA TRP A 147 6.41 -11.56 -14.99
C TRP A 147 5.84 -11.36 -16.39
N ASP A 148 6.25 -12.21 -17.32
CA ASP A 148 5.69 -12.36 -18.67
C ASP A 148 4.68 -13.50 -18.62
N SER A 149 3.40 -13.14 -18.58
CA SER A 149 2.30 -14.09 -18.50
C SER A 149 2.06 -14.84 -19.81
N GLU A 150 2.51 -14.31 -20.95
CA GLU A 150 2.34 -14.96 -22.26
C GLU A 150 3.29 -16.15 -22.36
N ASN A 151 4.56 -15.94 -21.98
CA ASN A 151 5.60 -16.96 -22.06
C ASN A 151 5.84 -17.68 -20.72
N LYS A 152 5.07 -17.35 -19.67
CA LYS A 152 5.16 -17.92 -18.32
C LYS A 152 6.58 -17.87 -17.76
N LYS A 153 7.23 -16.72 -17.92
CA LYS A 153 8.64 -16.53 -17.56
C LYS A 153 8.86 -15.21 -16.85
N CYS A 154 9.90 -15.17 -16.03
CA CYS A 154 10.32 -13.97 -15.36
C CYS A 154 11.39 -13.28 -16.20
N VAL A 155 11.16 -12.04 -16.58
CA VAL A 155 12.12 -11.20 -17.30
C VAL A 155 12.75 -10.22 -16.31
N ALA A 156 14.07 -10.20 -16.27
CA ALA A 156 14.83 -9.26 -15.46
C ALA A 156 15.80 -8.46 -16.33
N GLY A 157 15.99 -7.20 -15.98
CA GLY A 157 16.79 -6.30 -16.78
C GLY A 157 17.06 -4.97 -16.10
N TYR A 158 17.71 -4.10 -16.85
CA TYR A 158 18.12 -2.77 -16.39
C TYR A 158 18.31 -1.81 -17.55
N VAL A 159 18.26 -0.53 -17.23
CA VAL A 159 18.44 0.58 -18.15
C VAL A 159 19.73 1.31 -17.79
N LEU A 160 20.58 1.49 -18.79
CA LEU A 160 21.77 2.31 -18.74
C LEU A 160 21.57 3.55 -19.59
N LYS A 161 21.94 4.71 -19.06
CA LYS A 161 21.99 5.96 -19.82
C LYS A 161 23.38 6.56 -19.69
N GLY A 162 24.04 6.85 -20.79
CA GLY A 162 25.35 7.51 -20.78
C GLY A 162 25.76 7.98 -22.16
N THR A 163 27.01 8.38 -22.30
CA THR A 163 27.51 8.97 -23.55
C THR A 163 28.53 8.02 -24.20
N ILE A 164 28.31 7.69 -25.47
CA ILE A 164 29.28 7.00 -26.32
C ILE A 164 29.61 7.93 -27.49
N ASP A 165 30.90 8.19 -27.74
CA ASP A 165 31.38 9.03 -28.85
C ASP A 165 30.70 10.40 -28.93
N GLY A 166 30.39 11.01 -27.77
CA GLY A 166 29.75 12.32 -27.69
C GLY A 166 28.23 12.33 -27.91
N LYS A 167 27.58 11.17 -28.10
CA LYS A 167 26.12 11.03 -28.20
C LYS A 167 25.53 10.40 -26.94
N GLU A 168 24.43 10.95 -26.44
CA GLU A 168 23.65 10.30 -25.39
C GLU A 168 23.00 9.03 -25.94
N GLU A 169 23.25 7.91 -25.28
CA GLU A 169 22.76 6.59 -25.58
C GLU A 169 22.00 6.06 -24.35
N THR A 170 20.84 5.43 -24.60
CA THR A 170 20.08 4.72 -23.57
C THR A 170 19.92 3.28 -24.02
N ILE A 171 20.47 2.35 -23.25
CA ILE A 171 20.48 0.92 -23.56
C ILE A 171 19.70 0.19 -22.48
N THR A 172 18.71 -0.60 -22.91
CA THR A 172 18.01 -1.54 -22.05
C THR A 172 18.60 -2.92 -22.27
N VAL A 173 19.07 -3.55 -21.20
CA VAL A 173 19.54 -4.94 -21.21
C VAL A 173 18.55 -5.78 -20.41
N SER A 174 18.03 -6.84 -21.02
CA SER A 174 17.07 -7.74 -20.36
C SER A 174 17.26 -9.17 -20.82
N GLY A 175 16.87 -10.10 -19.97
CA GLY A 175 16.84 -11.53 -20.28
C GLY A 175 15.96 -12.30 -19.31
N ASP A 176 15.97 -13.62 -19.47
CA ASP A 176 15.16 -14.51 -18.64
C ASP A 176 15.85 -14.74 -17.28
N ALA A 177 15.16 -14.47 -16.19
CA ALA A 177 15.60 -14.78 -14.83
C ALA A 177 15.40 -16.27 -14.55
N LEU A 178 16.46 -17.06 -14.78
CA LEU A 178 16.42 -18.53 -14.66
C LEU A 178 16.68 -19.04 -13.25
N SER A 179 17.29 -18.23 -12.39
CA SER A 179 17.49 -18.60 -11.00
C SER A 179 17.43 -17.41 -10.05
N PHE A 180 17.06 -17.71 -8.81
CA PHE A 180 16.92 -16.75 -7.71
C PHE A 180 17.75 -17.21 -6.54
N LEU A 181 18.19 -16.26 -5.72
CA LEU A 181 18.77 -16.52 -4.42
C LEU A 181 17.71 -16.20 -3.37
N SER A 182 17.30 -17.19 -2.59
CA SER A 182 16.49 -17.00 -1.40
C SER A 182 17.39 -16.88 -0.18
N THR A 183 17.19 -15.82 0.61
CA THR A 183 17.81 -15.66 1.93
C THR A 183 16.90 -16.13 3.06
N GLY A 184 15.71 -16.65 2.74
CA GLY A 184 14.63 -16.91 3.70
C GLY A 184 13.84 -15.66 4.11
N ILE A 185 14.32 -14.46 3.76
CA ILE A 185 13.64 -13.17 4.00
C ILE A 185 13.30 -12.49 2.69
N ASP A 186 14.26 -12.46 1.76
CA ASP A 186 14.11 -11.87 0.44
C ASP A 186 14.55 -12.85 -0.65
N THR A 187 14.07 -12.58 -1.86
CA THR A 187 14.54 -13.22 -3.09
C THR A 187 15.23 -12.19 -3.97
N ARG A 188 16.31 -12.61 -4.60
CA ARG A 188 17.12 -11.78 -5.51
C ARG A 188 17.38 -12.54 -6.80
N VAL A 189 17.43 -11.85 -7.93
CA VAL A 189 17.77 -12.53 -9.20
C VAL A 189 19.22 -13.02 -9.13
N TYR A 190 19.44 -14.33 -9.26
CA TYR A 190 20.77 -14.93 -9.18
C TYR A 190 21.45 -14.95 -10.55
N PHE A 191 20.70 -15.29 -11.60
CA PHE A 191 21.22 -15.38 -12.96
C PHE A 191 20.17 -14.94 -13.98
N ILE A 192 20.61 -14.10 -14.92
CA ILE A 192 19.84 -13.69 -16.09
C ILE A 192 20.50 -14.30 -17.30
N LYS A 193 19.74 -15.09 -18.06
CA LYS A 193 20.16 -15.55 -19.38
C LYS A 193 19.76 -14.49 -20.40
N ASN A 194 20.74 -13.69 -20.81
CA ASN A 194 20.59 -12.79 -21.95
C ASN A 194 20.76 -13.59 -23.26
N PHE A 195 20.09 -13.12 -24.31
CA PHE A 195 20.25 -13.58 -25.69
C PHE A 195 20.69 -12.40 -26.56
#